data_AF-A0A3D2B8R9-F1
#
_entry.id   AF-A0A3D2B8R9-F1
#
_cell.length_a   1.000
_cell.length_b   1.000
_cell.length_c   1.000
_cell.angle_alpha   90.00
_cell.angle_beta   90.00
_cell.angle_gamma   90.00
#
_symmetry.space_group_name_H-M   'P 1'
#
loop_
_entity.id
_entity.type
_entity.pdbx_description
1 polymer ?
#
loop_
_entity_poly.entity_id
_entity_poly.type
_entity_poly.pdbx_seq_one_letter_code
_entity_poly.pdbx_strand_id
1 'polypeptide(L)' 'PLFFLDYYATGKLDVDTAASVISGIAEGCLQSGCALVGGETAEMPGMYHGDDYDVAGFCVGVVEKSEIIDGSKVADGDVL' A
#
# COMPACT_ATOMS: atom_id res chain seq x y z
N PRO A 1 -7.35 1.74 -9.63
CA PRO A 1 -7.63 1.11 -8.32
C PRO A 1 -8.85 1.78 -7.67
N LEU A 2 -9.58 1.12 -6.76
CA LEU A 2 -10.76 1.70 -6.10
C LEU A 2 -10.41 2.33 -4.74
N PHE A 3 -9.79 1.54 -3.87
CA PHE A 3 -9.39 2.00 -2.55
C PHE A 3 -8.14 1.28 -2.02
N PHE A 4 -7.55 1.88 -0.99
CA PHE A 4 -6.36 1.41 -0.29
C PHE A 4 -6.59 1.42 1.22
N LEU A 5 -5.98 0.46 1.93
CA LEU A 5 -5.84 0.43 3.37
C LEU A 5 -4.37 0.28 3.75
N ASP A 6 -3.94 1.00 4.79
CA ASP A 6 -2.59 0.91 5.32
C ASP A 6 -2.49 0.10 6.62
N TYR A 7 -1.29 -0.39 6.90
CA TYR A 7 -0.89 -0.98 8.17
C TYR A 7 0.52 -0.50 8.51
N TYR A 8 0.65 0.23 9.61
CA TYR A 8 1.92 0.73 10.12
C TYR A 8 2.25 0.06 11.47
N ALA A 9 3.39 -0.62 11.54
CA ALA A 9 3.84 -1.30 12.75
C ALA A 9 5.21 -0.78 13.19
N THR A 10 5.42 -0.59 14.48
CA THR A 10 6.72 -0.14 15.03
C THR A 10 6.94 -0.65 16.45
N GLY A 11 8.16 -0.54 16.97
CA GLY A 11 8.49 -0.93 18.34
C GLY A 11 7.91 0.05 19.36
N LYS A 12 8.00 1.34 19.05
CA LYS A 12 7.41 2.44 19.82
C LYS A 12 7.02 3.54 18.85
N LEU A 13 5.82 4.08 19.00
CA LEU A 13 5.30 5.09 18.10
C LEU A 13 6.08 6.40 18.21
N ASP A 14 6.81 6.72 17.15
CA ASP A 14 7.27 8.08 16.84
C ASP A 14 6.23 8.75 15.95
N VAL A 15 5.57 9.79 16.48
CA VAL A 15 4.43 10.43 15.83
C VAL A 15 4.84 11.18 14.57
N ASP A 16 6.00 11.83 14.57
CA ASP A 16 6.47 12.62 13.42
C ASP A 16 6.83 11.69 12.26
N THR A 17 7.47 10.56 12.55
CA THR A 17 7.79 9.51 11.58
C THR A 17 6.52 8.88 11.01
N ALA A 18 5.60 8.45 11.88
CA ALA A 18 4.33 7.86 11.44
C ALA A 18 3.53 8.84 10.59
N ALA A 19 3.43 10.11 10.98
CA ALA A 19 2.73 11.14 10.21
C ALA A 19 3.35 11.35 8.82
N SER A 20 4.68 11.35 8.71
CA SER A 20 5.38 11.42 7.42
C SER A 20 5.07 10.22 6.53
N VAL A 21 5.05 9.01 7.09
CA VAL A 21 4.74 7.77 6.36
C VAL A 21 3.29 7.79 5.85
N ILE A 22 2.32 8.08 6.72
CA ILE A 22 0.90 8.13 6.34
C ILE A 22 0.63 9.25 5.31
N SER A 23 1.32 10.38 5.41
CA SER A 23 1.23 11.46 4.41
C SER A 23 1.71 11.01 3.03
N GLY A 24 2.80 10.24 2.98
CA GLY A 24 3.29 9.64 1.74
C GLY A 24 2.31 8.63 1.14
N ILE A 25 1.66 7.81 1.97
CA ILE A 25 0.62 6.87 1.54
C ILE A 25 -0.59 7.61 0.97
N ALA A 26 -1.04 8.67 1.65
CA ALA A 26 -2.14 9.50 1.19
C ALA A 26 -1.84 10.16 -0.17
N GLU A 27 -0.63 10.67 -0.35
CA GLU A 27 -0.17 11.22 -1.64
C GLU A 27 -0.15 10.15 -2.74
N GLY A 28 0.32 8.93 -2.44
CA GLY A 28 0.26 7.81 -3.39
C GLY A 28 -1.18 7.43 -3.78
N CYS A 29 -2.12 7.48 -2.84
CA CYS A 29 -3.55 7.27 -3.12
C CYS A 29 -4.11 8.36 -4.06
N LEU A 30 -3.74 9.62 -3.86
CA LEU A 30 -4.13 10.73 -4.73
C LEU A 30 -3.59 10.54 -6.15
N GLN A 31 -2.29 10.21 -6.29
CA GLN A 31 -1.65 9.97 -7.60
C GLN A 31 -2.28 8.80 -8.36
N SER A 32 -2.67 7.74 -7.64
CA SER A 32 -3.30 6.55 -8.23
C SER A 32 -4.81 6.68 -8.45
N GLY A 33 -5.41 7.79 -8.00
CA GLY A 33 -6.85 8.07 -8.14
C GLY A 33 -7.73 7.14 -7.31
N CYS A 34 -7.22 6.59 -6.20
CA CYS A 34 -7.99 5.73 -5.29
C CYS A 34 -8.22 6.38 -3.93
N ALA A 35 -9.28 5.96 -3.23
CA ALA A 35 -9.54 6.45 -1.88
C ALA A 35 -8.66 5.73 -0.84
N LEU A 36 -8.03 6.49 0.07
CA LEU A 36 -7.52 5.93 1.31
C LEU A 36 -8.69 5.81 2.29
N VAL A 37 -9.16 4.59 2.56
CA VAL A 37 -10.42 4.37 3.30
C VAL A 37 -10.23 4.02 4.78
N GLY A 38 -9.00 3.72 5.19
CA GLY A 38 -8.65 3.46 6.58
C GLY A 38 -7.28 2.81 6.68
N GLY A 39 -6.86 2.56 7.91
CA GLY A 39 -5.61 1.89 8.21
C GLY A 39 -5.59 1.41 9.65
N GLU A 40 -4.47 0.81 10.05
CA GLU A 40 -4.24 0.34 11.41
C GLU A 40 -2.82 0.68 11.85
N THR A 41 -2.65 1.04 13.13
CA THR A 41 -1.35 1.35 13.73
C THR A 41 -1.07 0.41 14.90
N ALA A 42 0.08 -0.24 14.89
CA ALA A 42 0.46 -1.22 15.91
C ALA A 42 1.81 -0.90 16.57
N GLU A 43 1.82 -0.89 17.91
CA GLU A 43 3.06 -0.84 18.70
C GLU A 43 3.39 -2.25 19.23
N MET A 44 4.55 -2.77 18.83
CA MET A 44 5.01 -4.12 19.15
C MET A 44 6.48 -4.10 19.61
N PRO A 45 6.79 -3.59 20.82
CA PRO A 45 8.16 -3.40 21.33
C PRO A 45 8.97 -4.69 21.50
N GLY A 46 8.32 -5.85 21.51
CA GLY A 46 8.98 -7.16 21.55
C GLY A 46 9.32 -7.74 20.17
N MET A 47 8.84 -7.12 19.09
CA MET A 47 9.03 -7.57 17.71
C MET A 47 9.93 -6.62 16.92
N TYR A 48 9.75 -5.31 17.10
CA TYR A 48 10.51 -4.26 16.41
C TYR A 48 11.48 -3.58 17.38
N HIS A 49 12.67 -3.23 16.92
CA HIS A 49 13.75 -2.70 17.75
C HIS A 49 14.10 -1.26 17.39
N GLY A 50 14.36 -0.42 18.40
CA GLY A 50 14.75 0.97 18.17
C GLY A 50 13.72 1.73 17.34
N ASP A 51 14.18 2.28 16.21
CA ASP A 51 13.38 3.10 15.28
C ASP A 51 12.81 2.28 14.11
N ASP A 52 12.91 0.94 14.17
CA ASP A 52 12.38 0.06 13.13
C ASP A 52 10.85 0.17 13.03
N TYR A 53 10.36 0.21 11.80
CA TYR A 53 8.93 0.12 11.48
C TYR A 53 8.72 -0.71 10.21
N ASP A 54 7.51 -1.25 10.06
CA ASP A 54 7.03 -1.95 8.87
C ASP A 54 5.79 -1.27 8.33
N VAL A 55 5.63 -1.34 7.00
CA VAL A 55 4.50 -0.79 6.27
C VAL A 55 3.95 -1.86 5.34
N ALA A 56 2.72 -2.25 5.58
CA ALA A 56 1.95 -3.06 4.64
C ALA A 56 0.78 -2.25 4.09
N GLY A 57 0.33 -2.65 2.90
CA GLY A 57 -0.76 -2.01 2.21
C GLY A 57 -1.67 -3.02 1.53
N PHE A 58 -2.94 -2.71 1.46
CA PHE A 58 -3.96 -3.53 0.81
C PHE A 58 -4.75 -2.68 -0.17
N CYS A 59 -4.84 -3.13 -1.41
CA CYS A 59 -5.55 -2.43 -2.47
C CYS A 59 -6.64 -3.30 -3.09
N VAL A 60 -7.79 -2.69 -3.38
CA VAL A 60 -8.86 -3.31 -4.16
C VAL A 60 -9.05 -2.56 -5.46
N GLY A 61 -9.14 -3.31 -6.55
CA GLY A 61 -9.49 -2.82 -7.88
C GLY A 61 -10.64 -3.63 -8.47
N VAL A 62 -11.13 -3.19 -9.62
CA VAL A 62 -12.15 -3.89 -10.40
C VAL A 62 -11.76 -3.83 -11.87
N VAL A 63 -12.07 -4.89 -12.60
CA VAL A 63 -11.84 -5.00 -14.04
C VAL A 63 -12.93 -5.88 -14.64
N GLU A 64 -13.36 -5.58 -15.87
CA GLU A 64 -14.25 -6.45 -16.62
C GLU A 64 -13.54 -7.75 -16.97
N LYS A 65 -14.25 -8.88 -16.91
CA LYS A 65 -13.63 -10.21 -17.13
C LYS A 65 -12.97 -10.31 -18.51
N SER A 66 -13.56 -9.68 -19.53
CA SER A 66 -13.02 -9.65 -20.90
C SER A 66 -11.74 -8.82 -21.05
N GLU A 67 -11.47 -7.93 -20.10
CA GLU A 67 -10.32 -7.00 -20.11
C GLU A 67 -9.19 -7.44 -19.17
N ILE A 68 -9.32 -8.59 -18.50
CA ILE A 68 -8.24 -9.16 -17.70
C ILE A 68 -7.02 -9.43 -18.60
N ILE A 69 -5.89 -8.89 -18.19
CA ILE A 69 -4.58 -9.14 -18.80
C ILE A 69 -3.90 -10.23 -17.95
N ASP A 70 -3.78 -11.44 -18.51
CA ASP A 70 -3.23 -12.62 -17.83
C ASP A 70 -1.99 -13.23 -18.54
N GLY A 71 -1.50 -12.56 -19.59
CA GLY A 71 -0.37 -13.01 -20.38
C GLY A 71 -0.70 -14.05 -21.47
N SER A 72 -1.92 -14.58 -21.54
CA SER A 72 -2.32 -15.57 -22.55
C SER A 72 -2.28 -15.08 -24.00
N LYS A 73 -2.25 -13.75 -24.20
CA LYS A 73 -2.22 -13.08 -25.50
C LYS A 73 -0.82 -12.65 -25.95
N VAL A 74 0.22 -12.87 -25.14
CA VAL A 74 1.60 -12.49 -25.46
C VAL A 74 2.14 -13.37 -26.58
N ALA A 75 2.82 -12.76 -27.55
CA ALA A 75 3.36 -13.44 -28.72
C ALA A 75 4.76 -12.93 -29.11
N ASP A 76 5.44 -13.70 -29.96
CA ASP A 76 6.75 -13.35 -30.50
C ASP A 76 6.66 -12.05 -31.31
N GLY A 77 7.52 -11.09 -30.98
CA GLY A 77 7.52 -9.75 -31.56
C GLY A 77 6.79 -8.68 -30.74
N ASP A 78 6.10 -9.05 -29.65
CA ASP A 78 5.60 -8.06 -28.69
C ASP A 78 6.75 -7.32 -28.00
N VAL A 79 6.56 -6.03 -27.72
CA VAL A 79 7.56 -5.12 -27.14
C VAL A 79 7.14 -4.72 -25.73
N LEU A 80 8.13 -4.62 -24.82
CA LEU A 80 7.95 -4.13 -23.45
C LEU A 80 7.89 -2.60 -23.37
#